data_AF-A0A151P6E4-F1
#
_entry.id   AF-A0A151P6E4-F1
#
_cell.length_a   1.000
_cell.length_b   1.000
_cell.length_c   1.000
_cell.angle_alpha   90.00
_cell.angle_beta   90.00
_cell.angle_gamma   90.00
#
_symmetry.space_group_name_H-M   'P 1'
#
loop_
_entity.id
_entity.type
_entity.pdbx_description
1 polymer ?
#
loop_
_entity_poly.entity_id
_entity_poly.type
_entity_poly.pdbx_seq_one_letter_code
_entity_poly.pdbx_strand_id
1 'polypeptide(L)'
;MGPASGRGRARMSPFCHARAVLLLLLAMAMVMAAEQGGEKSCDLVGDKDKESKTEKDLLKKLGPLMGARFHTDVVSGTENYTYEFRVCREVSSALAESGVVQTNGKTQKKTVIGRINETQIINGSDWILLIYKGGDSYGSHCLYEKRKALIMISCNRKARNDSFTMAWEERNKEQECFYLFEMDSSVACPPEDSHLSIGSILLITFSSVIAVYIVGGFLYQRLVVGAKGMEQFPHFAFWQDLGNLVADGCDFVCRSKPRNAPAAYRGVGDDQLALALPAPSQQGCSAQLHEAGAGSSLPAACLFLAAA
;
A
#
# COMPACT_ATOMS: atom_id res chain seq x y z
N MET A 1 64.89 -34.99 23.85
CA MET A 1 63.71 -34.17 23.46
C MET A 1 64.18 -33.18 22.41
N GLY A 2 63.72 -33.14 21.16
CA GLY A 2 62.75 -33.94 20.41
C GLY A 2 62.96 -33.64 18.90
N PRO A 3 62.24 -34.30 17.98
CA PRO A 3 62.26 -33.90 16.57
C PRO A 3 60.97 -33.19 16.15
N ALA A 4 61.16 -32.25 15.24
CA ALA A 4 60.17 -31.34 14.68
C ALA A 4 59.11 -32.04 13.82
N SER A 5 57.88 -31.55 13.93
CA SER A 5 56.72 -31.95 13.13
C SER A 5 56.74 -31.26 11.76
N GLY A 6 57.00 -32.04 10.70
CA GLY A 6 56.88 -31.62 9.31
C GLY A 6 55.49 -31.90 8.76
N ARG A 7 54.68 -30.85 8.55
CA ARG A 7 53.33 -30.92 7.97
C ARG A 7 53.42 -31.11 6.45
N GLY A 8 53.30 -32.37 5.98
CA GLY A 8 53.22 -32.72 4.56
C GLY A 8 51.88 -32.29 3.95
N ARG A 9 51.95 -31.41 2.94
CA ARG A 9 50.81 -30.92 2.16
C ARG A 9 50.39 -32.01 1.16
N ALA A 10 49.29 -32.71 1.43
CA ALA A 10 48.75 -33.70 0.49
C ALA A 10 48.32 -33.02 -0.82
N ARG A 11 49.00 -33.37 -1.92
CA ARG A 11 48.66 -32.91 -3.28
C ARG A 11 47.52 -33.81 -3.78
N MET A 12 46.32 -33.26 -3.82
CA MET A 12 45.11 -33.97 -4.27
C MET A 12 45.17 -34.20 -5.79
N SER A 13 44.80 -35.40 -6.24
CA SER A 13 44.97 -35.83 -7.63
C SER A 13 43.99 -35.12 -8.59
N PRO A 14 44.41 -34.78 -9.83
CA PRO A 14 43.59 -34.03 -10.80
C PRO A 14 42.37 -34.81 -11.30
N PHE A 15 42.34 -36.14 -11.12
CA PHE A 15 41.23 -37.00 -11.52
C PHE A 15 40.01 -36.90 -10.60
N CYS A 16 40.19 -36.52 -9.34
CA CYS A 16 39.06 -36.32 -8.41
C CYS A 16 38.27 -35.04 -8.71
N HIS A 17 38.95 -33.97 -9.14
CA HIS A 17 38.29 -32.72 -9.48
C HIS A 17 37.42 -32.84 -10.74
N ALA A 18 37.89 -33.54 -11.77
CA ALA A 18 37.13 -33.72 -13.01
C ALA A 18 35.82 -34.51 -12.80
N ARG A 19 35.86 -35.58 -11.98
CA ARG A 19 34.66 -36.35 -11.61
C ARG A 19 33.69 -35.56 -10.73
N ALA A 20 34.21 -34.80 -9.76
CA ALA A 20 33.37 -33.97 -8.91
C ALA A 20 32.68 -32.84 -9.70
N VAL A 21 33.39 -32.22 -10.65
CA VAL A 21 32.83 -31.19 -11.54
C VAL A 21 31.79 -31.80 -12.48
N LEU A 22 32.04 -32.98 -13.05
CA LEU A 22 31.05 -33.67 -13.90
C LEU A 22 29.78 -34.03 -13.14
N LEU A 23 29.90 -34.52 -11.89
CA LEU A 23 28.76 -34.82 -11.03
C LEU A 23 27.98 -33.55 -10.64
N LEU A 24 28.67 -32.43 -10.38
CA LEU A 24 28.04 -31.13 -10.15
C LEU A 24 27.31 -30.60 -11.38
N LEU A 25 27.89 -30.75 -12.58
CA LEU A 25 27.25 -30.35 -13.84
C LEU A 25 26.04 -31.23 -14.15
N LEU A 26 26.10 -32.54 -13.88
CA LEU A 26 24.95 -33.44 -14.02
C LEU A 26 23.87 -33.15 -12.98
N ALA A 27 24.24 -32.83 -11.74
CA ALA A 27 23.29 -32.41 -10.70
C ALA A 27 22.61 -31.08 -11.07
N MET A 28 23.37 -30.09 -11.56
CA MET A 28 22.83 -28.83 -12.06
C MET A 28 21.91 -29.06 -13.28
N ALA A 29 22.27 -29.94 -14.21
CA ALA A 29 21.42 -30.29 -15.35
C ALA A 29 20.10 -30.96 -14.93
N MET A 30 20.12 -31.82 -13.89
CA MET A 30 18.91 -32.44 -13.33
C MET A 30 18.03 -31.41 -12.60
N VAL A 31 18.62 -30.39 -11.97
CA VAL A 31 17.86 -29.27 -11.38
C VAL A 31 17.21 -28.41 -12.47
N MET A 32 17.92 -28.13 -13.58
CA MET A 32 17.35 -27.37 -14.70
C MET A 32 16.27 -28.14 -15.47
N ALA A 33 16.31 -29.49 -15.44
CA ALA A 33 15.29 -30.34 -16.05
C ALA A 33 14.00 -30.46 -15.21
N ALA A 34 13.98 -29.97 -13.96
CA ALA A 34 12.82 -30.05 -13.09
C ALA A 34 11.74 -28.98 -13.36
N GLU A 35 11.99 -28.00 -14.23
CA GLU A 35 11.02 -26.93 -14.54
C GLU A 35 10.86 -26.69 -16.04
N GLN A 36 10.38 -27.69 -16.78
CA GLN A 36 9.82 -27.48 -18.12
C GLN A 36 8.56 -28.31 -18.33
N GLY A 37 7.58 -28.14 -17.45
CA GLY A 37 6.18 -28.22 -17.84
C GLY A 37 5.71 -26.80 -18.09
N GLY A 38 5.31 -26.46 -19.32
CA GLY A 38 4.70 -25.15 -19.59
C GLY A 38 3.47 -24.98 -18.72
N GLU A 39 3.60 -24.28 -17.58
CA GLU A 39 2.51 -24.13 -16.62
C GLU A 39 1.44 -23.24 -17.27
N LYS A 40 0.25 -23.81 -17.50
CA LYS A 40 -0.88 -23.07 -18.08
C LYS A 40 -1.18 -21.83 -17.24
N SER A 41 -1.51 -20.74 -17.91
CA SER A 41 -1.83 -19.45 -17.27
C SER A 41 -3.30 -19.08 -17.52
N CYS A 42 -3.75 -17.98 -16.93
CA CYS A 42 -5.10 -17.46 -17.17
C CYS A 42 -5.31 -17.12 -18.66
N ASP A 43 -6.44 -17.53 -19.21
CA ASP A 43 -6.97 -17.08 -20.50
C ASP A 43 -8.17 -16.17 -20.21
N LEU A 44 -8.15 -14.95 -20.76
CA LEU A 44 -9.21 -13.97 -20.50
C LEU A 44 -10.44 -14.28 -21.36
N VAL A 45 -11.63 -14.00 -20.82
CA VAL A 45 -12.88 -14.17 -21.56
C VAL A 45 -12.94 -13.17 -22.71
N GLY A 46 -12.82 -13.64 -23.95
CA GLY A 46 -12.91 -12.83 -25.16
C GLY A 46 -12.13 -13.41 -26.34
N ASP A 47 -12.13 -12.70 -27.47
CA ASP A 47 -11.22 -13.03 -28.58
C ASP A 47 -9.77 -12.75 -28.16
N LYS A 48 -8.85 -13.69 -28.39
CA LYS A 48 -7.42 -13.55 -28.03
C LYS A 48 -6.76 -12.29 -28.61
N ASP A 49 -7.25 -11.84 -29.75
CA ASP A 49 -6.74 -10.65 -30.45
C ASP A 49 -7.36 -9.33 -29.94
N LYS A 50 -8.35 -9.38 -29.05
CA LYS A 50 -9.09 -8.20 -28.53
C LYS A 50 -9.21 -8.16 -27.02
N GLU A 51 -8.38 -8.92 -26.31
CA GLU A 51 -8.34 -8.91 -24.85
C GLU A 51 -8.07 -7.49 -24.31
N SER A 52 -8.75 -7.13 -23.20
CA SER A 52 -8.62 -5.82 -22.61
C SER A 52 -7.20 -5.58 -22.06
N LYS A 53 -6.59 -4.46 -22.43
CA LYS A 53 -5.27 -4.06 -21.90
C LYS A 53 -5.30 -3.92 -20.36
N THR A 54 -6.41 -3.43 -19.81
CA THR A 54 -6.57 -3.26 -18.36
C THR A 54 -6.54 -4.59 -17.62
N GLU A 55 -7.25 -5.61 -18.14
CA GLU A 55 -7.26 -6.94 -17.56
C GLU A 55 -5.89 -7.60 -17.61
N LYS A 56 -5.15 -7.45 -18.72
CA LYS A 56 -3.77 -7.93 -18.82
C LYS A 56 -2.84 -7.31 -17.80
N ASP A 57 -2.95 -6.00 -17.57
CA ASP A 57 -2.11 -5.31 -16.60
C ASP A 57 -2.49 -5.69 -15.16
N LEU A 58 -3.77 -5.96 -14.88
CA LEU A 58 -4.22 -6.53 -13.61
C LEU A 58 -3.68 -7.96 -13.39
N LEU A 59 -3.70 -8.81 -14.42
CA LEU A 59 -3.10 -10.15 -14.33
C LEU A 59 -1.59 -10.09 -14.03
N LYS A 60 -0.86 -9.17 -14.66
CA LYS A 60 0.56 -8.93 -14.31
C LYS A 60 0.72 -8.48 -12.86
N LYS A 61 -0.18 -7.61 -12.38
CA LYS A 61 -0.19 -7.15 -10.97
C LYS A 61 -0.30 -8.33 -10.00
N LEU A 62 -1.13 -9.32 -10.33
CA LEU A 62 -1.31 -10.55 -9.54
C LEU A 62 -0.13 -11.53 -9.59
N GLY A 63 0.92 -11.26 -10.38
CA GLY A 63 2.10 -12.12 -10.52
C GLY A 63 2.68 -12.67 -9.20
N PRO A 64 2.86 -11.86 -8.14
CA PRO A 64 3.38 -12.33 -6.86
C PRO A 64 2.52 -13.41 -6.18
N LEU A 65 1.24 -13.51 -6.51
CA LEU A 65 0.31 -14.48 -5.93
C LEU A 65 0.28 -15.82 -6.68
N MET A 66 0.82 -15.89 -7.90
CA MET A 66 0.75 -17.10 -8.75
C MET A 66 1.53 -18.29 -8.16
N GLY A 67 2.60 -18.01 -7.40
CA GLY A 67 3.39 -19.04 -6.72
C GLY A 67 2.78 -19.56 -5.41
N ALA A 68 1.76 -18.87 -4.89
CA ALA A 68 1.11 -19.25 -3.64
C ALA A 68 -0.02 -20.27 -3.87
N ARG A 69 -0.34 -20.98 -2.79
CA ARG A 69 -1.48 -21.90 -2.72
C ARG A 69 -2.32 -21.53 -1.51
N PHE A 70 -3.57 -21.22 -1.75
CA PHE A 70 -4.51 -20.80 -0.73
C PHE A 70 -5.51 -21.92 -0.48
N HIS A 71 -5.88 -22.13 0.77
CA HIS A 71 -6.90 -23.09 1.14
C HIS A 71 -7.72 -22.59 2.32
N THR A 72 -8.96 -23.04 2.42
CA THR A 72 -9.83 -22.81 3.56
C THR A 72 -10.73 -24.02 3.78
N ASP A 73 -10.94 -24.37 5.03
CA ASP A 73 -11.85 -25.44 5.42
C ASP A 73 -13.16 -24.85 5.93
N VAL A 74 -14.28 -25.39 5.46
CA VAL A 74 -15.63 -25.00 5.86
C VAL A 74 -16.39 -26.23 6.31
N VAL A 75 -17.06 -26.12 7.46
CA VAL A 75 -17.94 -27.17 7.96
C VAL A 75 -19.38 -26.77 7.65
N SER A 76 -20.05 -27.57 6.82
CA SER A 76 -21.46 -27.38 6.44
C SER A 76 -22.28 -28.55 7.00
N GLY A 77 -22.91 -28.34 8.15
CA GLY A 77 -23.67 -29.37 8.85
C GLY A 77 -22.75 -30.51 9.32
N THR A 78 -22.92 -31.71 8.75
CA THR A 78 -22.07 -32.87 9.08
C THR A 78 -20.88 -33.05 8.15
N GLU A 79 -20.82 -32.29 7.04
CA GLU A 79 -19.78 -32.43 6.03
C GLU A 79 -18.72 -31.35 6.17
N ASN A 80 -17.48 -31.71 5.87
CA ASN A 80 -16.36 -30.79 5.77
C ASN A 80 -15.97 -30.61 4.30
N TYR A 81 -15.74 -29.37 3.91
CA TYR A 81 -15.34 -28.99 2.58
C TYR A 81 -14.05 -28.21 2.65
N THR A 82 -13.03 -28.66 1.93
CA THR A 82 -11.78 -27.93 1.74
C THR A 82 -11.82 -27.26 0.38
N TYR A 83 -11.68 -25.94 0.37
CA TYR A 83 -11.57 -25.15 -0.84
C TYR A 83 -10.11 -24.81 -1.07
N GLU A 84 -9.66 -24.99 -2.30
CA GLU A 84 -8.27 -24.78 -2.68
C GLU A 84 -8.22 -23.88 -3.91
N PHE A 85 -7.39 -22.85 -3.85
CA PHE A 85 -7.32 -21.78 -4.83
C PHE A 85 -5.87 -21.48 -5.20
N ARG A 86 -5.66 -21.29 -6.51
CA ARG A 86 -4.40 -20.75 -7.06
C ARG A 86 -4.70 -19.67 -8.08
N VAL A 87 -3.87 -18.63 -8.07
CA VAL A 87 -3.99 -17.52 -9.02
C VAL A 87 -3.31 -17.90 -10.32
N CYS A 88 -4.10 -18.00 -11.39
CA CYS A 88 -3.68 -18.27 -12.77
C CYS A 88 -2.82 -19.51 -12.96
N ARG A 89 -2.97 -20.49 -12.07
CA ARG A 89 -2.27 -21.77 -12.07
C ARG A 89 -3.23 -22.89 -11.73
N GLU A 90 -2.90 -24.08 -12.20
CA GLU A 90 -3.70 -25.27 -11.91
C GLU A 90 -3.50 -25.70 -10.45
N VAL A 91 -4.60 -26.01 -9.77
CA VAL A 91 -4.61 -26.57 -8.41
C VAL A 91 -4.06 -28.01 -8.42
N SER A 92 -4.39 -28.76 -9.47
CA SER A 92 -3.92 -30.14 -9.67
C SER A 92 -3.86 -30.48 -11.16
N SER A 93 -2.77 -31.12 -11.60
CA SER A 93 -2.61 -31.60 -12.98
C SER A 93 -3.63 -32.67 -13.40
N ALA A 94 -4.28 -33.34 -12.43
CA ALA A 94 -5.37 -34.27 -12.71
C ALA A 94 -6.67 -33.58 -13.14
N LEU A 95 -6.82 -32.29 -12.81
CA LEU A 95 -8.01 -31.48 -13.08
C LEU A 95 -7.58 -30.32 -13.99
N ALA A 96 -7.67 -30.53 -15.30
CA ALA A 96 -7.23 -29.58 -16.31
C ALA A 96 -7.80 -28.17 -16.05
N GLU A 97 -6.92 -27.17 -16.05
CA GLU A 97 -7.25 -25.74 -15.93
C GLU A 97 -8.04 -25.37 -14.66
N SER A 98 -8.01 -26.21 -13.62
CA SER A 98 -8.71 -25.93 -12.37
C SER A 98 -8.04 -24.81 -11.57
N GLY A 99 -8.73 -23.68 -11.39
CA GLY A 99 -8.25 -22.55 -10.59
C GLY A 99 -8.77 -22.57 -9.16
N VAL A 100 -9.99 -23.06 -8.96
CA VAL A 100 -10.60 -23.30 -7.64
C VAL A 100 -11.25 -24.67 -7.59
N VAL A 101 -10.94 -25.45 -6.56
CA VAL A 101 -11.46 -26.80 -6.35
C VAL A 101 -12.06 -26.93 -4.95
N GLN A 102 -13.22 -27.56 -4.89
CA GLN A 102 -13.84 -28.02 -3.65
C GLN A 102 -13.54 -29.51 -3.46
N THR A 103 -13.09 -29.89 -2.27
CA THR A 103 -12.91 -31.30 -1.89
C THR A 103 -13.82 -31.60 -0.70
N ASN A 104 -14.71 -32.59 -0.83
CA ASN A 104 -15.48 -33.09 0.30
C ASN A 104 -14.58 -34.00 1.14
N GLY A 105 -14.39 -33.68 2.43
CA GLY A 105 -13.42 -34.36 3.27
C GLY A 105 -13.78 -35.82 3.60
N LYS A 106 -15.07 -36.18 3.57
CA LYS A 106 -15.52 -37.56 3.78
C LYS A 106 -15.36 -38.43 2.55
N THR A 107 -15.86 -37.96 1.40
CA THR A 107 -15.92 -38.75 0.16
C THR A 107 -14.67 -38.60 -0.69
N GLN A 108 -13.82 -37.61 -0.39
CA GLN A 108 -12.67 -37.19 -1.20
C GLN A 108 -13.05 -36.81 -2.64
N LYS A 109 -14.34 -36.56 -2.91
CA LYS A 109 -14.83 -36.11 -4.21
C LYS A 109 -14.37 -34.67 -4.44
N LYS A 110 -13.69 -34.46 -5.57
CA LYS A 110 -13.25 -33.14 -6.04
C LYS A 110 -14.24 -32.57 -7.05
N THR A 111 -14.65 -31.32 -6.86
CA THR A 111 -15.52 -30.58 -7.76
C THR A 111 -14.81 -29.30 -8.18
N VAL A 112 -14.69 -29.04 -9.48
CA VAL A 112 -14.09 -27.81 -10.00
C VAL A 112 -15.13 -26.68 -9.92
N ILE A 113 -14.81 -25.60 -9.20
CA ILE A 113 -15.71 -24.45 -9.07
C ILE A 113 -15.49 -23.45 -10.20
N GLY A 114 -14.23 -23.25 -10.59
CA GLY A 114 -13.87 -22.32 -11.65
C GLY A 114 -12.54 -22.71 -12.29
N ARG A 115 -12.43 -22.41 -13.58
CA ARG A 115 -11.26 -22.70 -14.40
C ARG A 115 -10.53 -21.43 -14.81
N ILE A 116 -9.22 -21.54 -14.98
CA ILE A 116 -8.34 -20.43 -15.36
C ILE A 116 -8.47 -20.05 -16.85
N ASN A 117 -9.11 -20.90 -17.67
CA ASN A 117 -9.32 -20.65 -19.10
C ASN A 117 -10.50 -19.70 -19.42
N GLU A 118 -11.36 -19.45 -18.44
CA GLU A 118 -12.47 -18.50 -18.56
C GLU A 118 -12.35 -17.47 -17.43
N THR A 119 -11.26 -16.68 -17.49
CA THR A 119 -10.93 -15.68 -16.48
C THR A 119 -11.49 -14.31 -16.84
N GLN A 120 -12.08 -13.63 -15.87
CA GLN A 120 -12.44 -12.23 -15.97
C GLN A 120 -11.92 -11.49 -14.73
N ILE A 121 -11.41 -10.28 -14.89
CA ILE A 121 -10.83 -9.53 -13.78
C ILE A 121 -11.22 -8.06 -13.82
N ILE A 122 -11.69 -7.54 -12.70
CA ILE A 122 -12.05 -6.13 -12.56
C ILE A 122 -11.42 -5.57 -11.29
N ASN A 123 -11.13 -4.28 -11.26
CA ASN A 123 -10.56 -3.63 -10.08
C ASN A 123 -11.36 -2.39 -9.68
N GLY A 124 -11.34 -2.09 -8.38
CA GLY A 124 -11.71 -0.81 -7.81
C GLY A 124 -10.47 -0.01 -7.37
N SER A 125 -10.68 0.92 -6.44
CA SER A 125 -9.63 1.72 -5.78
C SER A 125 -8.70 0.87 -4.91
N ASP A 126 -9.27 -0.06 -4.17
CA ASP A 126 -8.65 -0.77 -3.05
C ASP A 126 -9.04 -2.25 -3.04
N TRP A 127 -9.55 -2.78 -4.16
CA TRP A 127 -9.92 -4.17 -4.30
C TRP A 127 -9.79 -4.64 -5.76
N ILE A 128 -9.63 -5.95 -5.94
CA ILE A 128 -9.62 -6.63 -7.23
C ILE A 128 -10.60 -7.80 -7.13
N LEU A 129 -11.53 -7.91 -8.07
CA LEU A 129 -12.42 -9.06 -8.20
C LEU A 129 -11.94 -9.94 -9.36
N LEU A 130 -11.47 -11.13 -9.02
CA LEU A 130 -11.06 -12.16 -9.96
C LEU A 130 -12.18 -13.19 -10.10
N ILE A 131 -12.57 -13.49 -11.33
CA ILE A 131 -13.69 -14.37 -11.65
C ILE A 131 -13.19 -15.53 -12.48
N TYR A 132 -13.41 -16.75 -12.00
CA TYR A 132 -13.20 -17.98 -12.77
C TYR A 132 -14.53 -18.63 -13.10
N LYS A 133 -14.83 -18.71 -14.39
CA LYS A 133 -16.02 -19.39 -14.93
C LYS A 133 -15.67 -20.83 -15.35
N GLY A 134 -16.59 -21.49 -16.05
CA GLY A 134 -16.33 -22.80 -16.64
C GLY A 134 -16.18 -23.97 -15.67
N GLY A 135 -16.66 -23.85 -14.43
CA GLY A 135 -16.64 -24.94 -13.45
C GLY A 135 -17.53 -26.13 -13.83
N ASP A 136 -17.56 -27.15 -12.98
CA ASP A 136 -18.43 -28.30 -13.16
C ASP A 136 -19.90 -27.88 -12.99
N SER A 137 -20.81 -28.51 -13.74
CA SER A 137 -22.25 -28.21 -13.68
C SER A 137 -22.87 -28.56 -12.34
N TYR A 138 -23.79 -27.73 -11.85
CA TYR A 138 -24.61 -28.07 -10.69
C TYR A 138 -25.42 -29.36 -10.94
N GLY A 139 -25.64 -30.15 -9.89
CA GLY A 139 -26.32 -31.43 -10.00
C GLY A 139 -27.85 -31.34 -9.95
N SER A 140 -28.39 -30.45 -9.13
CA SER A 140 -29.84 -30.32 -8.90
C SER A 140 -30.30 -28.87 -8.67
N HIS A 141 -29.35 -27.93 -8.61
CA HIS A 141 -29.59 -26.51 -8.36
C HIS A 141 -29.21 -25.71 -9.60
N CYS A 142 -29.64 -24.45 -9.66
CA CYS A 142 -29.14 -23.48 -10.63
C CYS A 142 -29.26 -23.93 -12.10
N LEU A 143 -30.31 -24.69 -12.43
CA LEU A 143 -30.58 -25.21 -13.77
C LEU A 143 -29.36 -25.89 -14.44
N TYR A 144 -28.54 -26.61 -13.68
CA TYR A 144 -27.33 -27.31 -14.18
C TYR A 144 -26.28 -26.36 -14.80
N GLU A 145 -26.34 -25.07 -14.48
CA GLU A 145 -25.34 -24.09 -14.91
C GLU A 145 -23.94 -24.51 -14.44
N LYS A 146 -22.91 -24.10 -15.18
CA LYS A 146 -21.53 -24.27 -14.74
C LYS A 146 -21.28 -23.40 -13.52
N ARG A 147 -20.60 -23.96 -12.51
CA ARG A 147 -20.16 -23.18 -11.35
C ARG A 147 -19.22 -22.04 -11.79
N LYS A 148 -19.25 -20.96 -11.02
CA LYS A 148 -18.31 -19.83 -11.12
C LYS A 148 -17.82 -19.42 -9.74
N ALA A 149 -16.53 -19.09 -9.65
CA ALA A 149 -15.88 -18.59 -8.45
C ALA A 149 -15.58 -17.10 -8.60
N LEU A 150 -15.99 -16.31 -7.62
CA LEU A 150 -15.69 -14.89 -7.46
C LEU A 150 -14.73 -14.77 -6.28
N ILE A 151 -13.54 -14.25 -6.52
CA ILE A 151 -12.50 -14.06 -5.51
C ILE A 151 -12.29 -12.55 -5.35
N MET A 152 -12.75 -12.02 -4.22
CA MET A 152 -12.59 -10.62 -3.85
C MET A 152 -11.28 -10.45 -3.08
N ILE A 153 -10.33 -9.76 -3.69
CA ILE A 153 -9.01 -9.47 -3.15
C ILE A 153 -9.02 -8.04 -2.62
N SER A 154 -9.09 -7.87 -1.30
CA SER A 154 -9.11 -6.57 -0.64
C SER A 154 -7.70 -6.07 -0.34
N CYS A 155 -7.49 -4.75 -0.43
CA CYS A 155 -6.22 -4.12 -0.08
C CYS A 155 -5.97 -4.24 1.41
N ASN A 156 -4.92 -4.98 1.76
CA ASN A 156 -4.38 -4.98 3.10
C ASN A 156 -2.85 -5.07 3.00
N ARG A 157 -2.19 -3.96 3.34
CA ARG A 157 -0.72 -3.85 3.25
C ARG A 157 0.02 -4.73 4.25
N LYS A 158 -0.66 -5.19 5.29
CA LYS A 158 -0.13 -6.07 6.33
C LYS A 158 -0.55 -7.52 6.13
N ALA A 159 -1.25 -7.82 5.04
CA ALA A 159 -1.76 -9.16 4.76
C ALA A 159 -0.64 -10.20 4.80
N ARG A 160 -0.93 -11.32 5.45
CA ARG A 160 -0.12 -12.54 5.43
C ARG A 160 -0.83 -13.55 4.53
N ASN A 161 -0.13 -14.57 4.07
CA ASN A 161 -0.63 -15.53 3.06
C ASN A 161 -1.78 -16.46 3.56
N ASP A 162 -2.42 -16.16 4.69
CA ASP A 162 -3.40 -16.98 5.40
C ASP A 162 -4.85 -16.44 5.34
N SER A 163 -5.10 -15.32 4.66
CA SER A 163 -6.40 -14.62 4.70
C SER A 163 -7.47 -15.15 3.74
N PHE A 164 -7.31 -16.31 3.10
CA PHE A 164 -8.29 -16.80 2.12
C PHE A 164 -9.46 -17.50 2.84
N THR A 165 -10.68 -17.03 2.62
CA THR A 165 -11.89 -17.56 3.28
C THR A 165 -13.04 -17.70 2.28
N MET A 166 -13.93 -18.67 2.55
CA MET A 166 -15.19 -18.79 1.80
C MET A 166 -16.22 -17.92 2.50
N ALA A 167 -16.67 -16.86 1.81
CA ALA A 167 -17.56 -15.86 2.39
C ALA A 167 -19.02 -16.23 2.18
N TRP A 168 -19.39 -16.61 0.94
CA TRP A 168 -20.76 -16.92 0.62
C TRP A 168 -20.89 -17.89 -0.55
N GLU A 169 -22.03 -18.56 -0.59
CA GLU A 169 -22.37 -19.47 -1.67
C GLU A 169 -23.84 -19.26 -2.04
N GLU A 170 -24.08 -18.79 -3.26
CA GLU A 170 -25.43 -18.58 -3.77
C GLU A 170 -25.88 -19.81 -4.57
N ARG A 171 -26.78 -20.61 -3.98
CA ARG A 171 -27.38 -21.81 -4.61
C ARG A 171 -28.91 -21.74 -4.74
N ASN A 172 -29.53 -20.69 -4.19
CA ASN A 172 -31.00 -20.62 -4.08
C ASN A 172 -31.66 -19.92 -5.27
N LYS A 173 -30.85 -19.34 -6.17
CA LYS A 173 -31.33 -18.75 -7.41
C LYS A 173 -31.52 -19.80 -8.50
N GLU A 174 -32.40 -19.50 -9.44
CA GLU A 174 -32.62 -20.35 -10.61
C GLU A 174 -31.45 -20.27 -11.60
N GLN A 175 -30.81 -19.10 -11.71
CA GLN A 175 -29.68 -18.82 -12.60
C GLN A 175 -28.66 -17.91 -11.90
N GLU A 176 -27.45 -17.87 -12.46
CA GLU A 176 -26.33 -17.03 -12.03
C GLU A 176 -25.74 -17.37 -10.66
N CYS A 177 -25.81 -18.62 -10.23
CA CYS A 177 -25.23 -19.09 -8.97
C CYS A 177 -23.70 -18.95 -8.93
N PHE A 178 -23.15 -18.63 -7.77
CA PHE A 178 -21.71 -18.39 -7.60
C PHE A 178 -21.19 -18.72 -6.20
N TYR A 179 -19.88 -18.89 -6.11
CA TYR A 179 -19.13 -18.98 -4.86
C TYR A 179 -18.34 -17.69 -4.69
N LEU A 180 -18.49 -17.02 -3.55
CA LEU A 180 -17.74 -15.83 -3.19
C LEU A 180 -16.68 -16.18 -2.16
N PHE A 181 -15.44 -15.86 -2.50
CA PHE A 181 -14.29 -15.97 -1.63
C PHE A 181 -13.73 -14.58 -1.33
N GLU A 182 -13.23 -14.41 -0.13
CA GLU A 182 -12.55 -13.18 0.29
C GLU A 182 -11.10 -13.50 0.60
N MET A 183 -10.22 -12.59 0.22
CA MET A 183 -8.83 -12.63 0.65
C MET A 183 -8.23 -11.24 0.73
N ASP A 184 -7.22 -11.10 1.57
CA ASP A 184 -6.46 -9.88 1.73
C ASP A 184 -5.12 -9.98 0.98
N SER A 185 -4.75 -8.90 0.30
CA SER A 185 -3.42 -8.81 -0.31
C SER A 185 -2.94 -7.38 -0.44
N SER A 186 -1.63 -7.18 -0.27
CA SER A 186 -0.98 -5.90 -0.58
C SER A 186 -0.99 -5.59 -2.08
N VAL A 187 -1.16 -6.60 -2.94
CA VAL A 187 -1.23 -6.45 -4.40
C VAL A 187 -2.47 -5.70 -4.83
N ALA A 188 -3.58 -5.79 -4.09
CA ALA A 188 -4.79 -5.04 -4.40
C ALA A 188 -4.66 -3.54 -4.06
N CYS A 189 -3.67 -3.15 -3.27
CA CYS A 189 -3.52 -1.76 -2.86
C CYS A 189 -3.16 -0.84 -4.03
N PRO A 190 -3.66 0.41 -4.00
CA PRO A 190 -3.18 1.43 -4.91
C PRO A 190 -1.70 1.72 -4.61
N PRO A 191 -0.91 2.10 -5.63
CA PRO A 191 0.43 2.58 -5.39
C PRO A 191 0.38 3.76 -4.41
N GLU A 192 1.32 3.77 -3.46
CA GLU A 192 1.49 4.94 -2.61
C GLU A 192 2.02 6.08 -3.47
N ASP A 193 1.17 7.06 -3.74
CA ASP A 193 1.59 8.35 -4.27
C ASP A 193 2.39 9.05 -3.18
N SER A 194 3.65 8.63 -3.01
CA SER A 194 4.63 9.27 -2.13
C SER A 194 5.11 10.59 -2.75
N HIS A 195 4.18 11.37 -3.28
CA HIS A 195 4.45 12.68 -3.81
C HIS A 195 4.21 13.66 -2.68
N LEU A 196 5.29 14.32 -2.23
CA LEU A 196 5.17 15.47 -1.35
C LEU A 196 4.17 16.44 -2.00
N SER A 197 3.25 16.96 -1.18
CA SER A 197 2.28 17.95 -1.66
C SER A 197 3.04 19.08 -2.35
N ILE A 198 2.52 19.56 -3.47
CA ILE A 198 3.10 20.68 -4.22
C ILE A 198 3.33 21.87 -3.27
N GLY A 199 2.44 22.07 -2.29
CA GLY A 199 2.61 23.07 -1.24
C GLY A 199 3.86 22.86 -0.40
N SER A 200 4.16 21.63 0.02
CA SER A 200 5.38 21.31 0.79
C SER A 200 6.65 21.56 -0.03
N ILE A 201 6.65 21.22 -1.31
CA ILE A 201 7.78 21.46 -2.22
C ILE A 201 8.05 22.97 -2.35
N LEU A 202 7.00 23.76 -2.55
CA LEU A 202 7.11 25.23 -2.65
C LEU A 202 7.61 25.85 -1.35
N LEU A 203 7.10 25.41 -0.19
CA LEU A 203 7.52 25.92 1.11
C LEU A 203 9.01 25.64 1.39
N ILE A 204 9.47 24.41 1.15
CA ILE A 204 10.88 24.04 1.35
C ILE A 204 11.79 24.86 0.44
N THR A 205 11.42 25.00 -0.84
CA THR A 205 12.19 25.76 -1.82
C THR A 205 12.27 27.25 -1.43
N PHE A 206 11.13 27.88 -1.12
CA PHE A 206 11.06 29.28 -0.73
C PHE A 206 11.84 29.56 0.56
N SER A 207 11.68 28.71 1.58
CA SER A 207 12.42 28.82 2.85
C SER A 207 13.93 28.73 2.63
N SER A 208 14.41 27.82 1.78
CA SER A 208 15.85 27.69 1.48
C SER A 208 16.43 28.94 0.83
N VAL A 209 15.71 29.57 -0.11
CA VAL A 209 16.14 30.80 -0.78
C VAL A 209 16.21 31.96 0.21
N ILE A 210 15.22 32.07 1.10
CA ILE A 210 15.22 33.07 2.18
C ILE A 210 16.40 32.87 3.12
N ALA A 211 16.71 31.64 3.52
CA ALA A 211 17.84 31.36 4.40
C ALA A 211 19.17 31.79 3.77
N VAL A 212 19.38 31.49 2.47
CA VAL A 212 20.58 31.95 1.75
C VAL A 212 20.62 33.47 1.64
N TYR A 213 19.49 34.13 1.41
CA TYR A 213 19.40 35.58 1.37
C TYR A 213 19.75 36.23 2.72
N ILE A 214 19.20 35.72 3.82
CA ILE A 214 19.47 36.23 5.17
C ILE A 214 20.94 36.00 5.55
N VAL A 215 21.46 34.78 5.36
CA VAL A 215 22.85 34.45 5.72
C VAL A 215 23.85 35.20 4.83
N GLY A 216 23.62 35.24 3.52
CA GLY A 216 24.46 35.96 2.58
C GLY A 216 24.46 37.47 2.82
N GLY A 217 23.28 38.06 3.03
CA GLY A 217 23.14 39.48 3.35
C GLY A 217 23.77 39.85 4.69
N PHE A 218 23.60 39.00 5.70
CA PHE A 218 24.24 39.17 7.01
C PHE A 218 25.77 39.11 6.90
N LEU A 219 26.31 38.13 6.20
CA LEU A 219 27.76 38.02 5.96
C LEU A 219 28.30 39.22 5.17
N TYR A 220 27.57 39.69 4.16
CA TYR A 220 27.96 40.85 3.36
C TYR A 220 28.02 42.13 4.20
N GLN A 221 26.96 42.43 4.96
CA GLN A 221 26.91 43.63 5.80
C GLN A 221 27.91 43.59 6.96
N ARG A 222 28.22 42.40 7.48
CA ARG A 222 29.23 42.22 8.54
C ARG A 222 30.66 42.30 8.04
N LEU A 223 30.99 41.66 6.92
CA LEU A 223 32.38 41.54 6.45
C LEU A 223 32.80 42.68 5.52
N VAL A 224 31.89 43.22 4.71
CA VAL A 224 32.22 44.25 3.71
C VAL A 224 31.88 45.66 4.20
N VAL A 225 30.72 45.83 4.84
CA VAL A 225 30.22 47.16 5.24
C VAL A 225 30.59 47.51 6.69
N GLY A 226 30.90 46.51 7.53
CA GLY A 226 31.32 46.73 8.92
C GLY A 226 30.21 47.21 9.86
N ALA A 227 28.94 47.08 9.45
CA ALA A 227 27.79 47.44 10.27
C ALA A 227 27.71 46.57 11.53
N LYS A 228 27.24 47.13 12.66
CA LYS A 228 27.04 46.44 13.94
C LYS A 228 25.64 46.73 14.48
N GLY A 229 24.97 45.70 14.99
CA GLY A 229 23.62 45.82 15.56
C GLY A 229 22.51 45.32 14.62
N MET A 230 21.26 45.75 14.86
CA MET A 230 20.07 45.29 14.14
C MET A 230 20.04 45.67 12.65
N GLU A 231 20.87 46.63 12.24
CA GLU A 231 21.10 47.05 10.85
C GLU A 231 21.88 46.01 10.01
N GLN A 232 22.28 44.88 10.60
CA GLN A 232 22.98 43.77 9.93
C GLN A 232 22.05 42.80 9.19
N PHE A 233 20.74 42.94 9.37
CA PHE A 233 19.74 42.13 8.67
C PHE A 233 19.17 42.91 7.49
N PRO A 234 19.32 42.42 6.24
CA PRO A 234 18.74 43.10 5.09
C PRO A 234 17.20 43.12 5.21
N HIS A 235 16.61 44.31 5.09
CA HIS A 235 15.15 44.53 5.17
C HIS A 235 14.49 44.02 6.46
N PHE A 236 15.10 44.27 7.62
CA PHE A 236 14.61 43.81 8.93
C PHE A 236 13.13 44.13 9.21
N ALA A 237 12.68 45.36 8.92
CA ALA A 237 11.28 45.77 9.14
C ALA A 237 10.28 44.88 8.39
N PHE A 238 10.59 44.53 7.13
CA PHE A 238 9.76 43.62 6.34
C PHE A 238 9.68 42.22 6.96
N TRP A 239 10.80 41.67 7.43
CA TRP A 239 10.83 40.34 8.06
C TRP A 239 10.09 40.30 9.39
N GLN A 240 10.15 41.38 10.15
CA GLN A 240 9.39 41.53 11.40
C GLN A 240 7.88 41.54 11.12
N ASP A 241 7.43 42.32 10.12
CA ASP A 241 6.02 42.37 9.72
C ASP A 241 5.52 41.03 9.18
N LEU A 242 6.33 40.34 8.37
CA LEU A 242 6.00 39.02 7.86
C LEU A 242 5.89 37.99 8.99
N GLY A 243 6.81 38.01 9.96
CA GLY A 243 6.77 37.14 11.13
C GLY A 243 5.54 37.39 12.01
N ASN A 244 5.16 38.66 12.20
CA ASN A 244 3.95 39.05 12.91
C ASN A 244 2.69 38.50 12.20
N LEU A 245 2.62 38.64 10.87
CA LEU A 245 1.50 38.14 10.09
C LEU A 245 1.38 36.61 10.14
N VAL A 246 2.51 35.90 10.13
CA VAL A 246 2.54 34.44 10.30
C VAL A 246 2.07 34.04 11.70
N ALA A 247 2.50 34.76 12.75
CA ALA A 247 2.04 34.51 14.12
C ALA A 247 0.52 34.73 14.27
N ASP A 248 -0.02 35.78 13.65
CA ASP A 248 -1.46 36.02 13.59
C ASP A 248 -2.22 34.93 12.82
N GLY A 249 -1.66 34.44 11.72
CA GLY A 249 -2.19 33.30 10.98
C GLY A 249 -2.21 32.01 11.80
N CYS A 250 -1.15 31.74 12.57
CA CYS A 250 -1.08 30.60 13.48
C CYS A 250 -2.08 30.72 14.63
N ASP A 251 -2.26 31.91 15.23
CA ASP A 251 -3.27 32.14 16.27
C ASP A 251 -4.69 31.94 15.71
N PHE A 252 -4.96 32.41 14.49
CA PHE A 252 -6.25 32.18 13.82
C PHE A 252 -6.55 30.70 13.55
N VAL A 253 -5.56 29.94 13.08
CA VAL A 253 -5.73 28.52 12.73
C VAL A 253 -5.75 27.62 13.98
N CYS A 254 -4.95 27.92 15.00
CA CYS A 254 -4.76 27.04 16.15
C CYS A 254 -5.58 27.41 17.39
N ARG A 255 -6.20 28.61 17.44
CA ARG A 255 -6.94 29.08 18.62
C ARG A 255 -8.42 29.29 18.30
N SER A 256 -9.22 28.26 18.55
CA SER A 256 -10.68 28.24 18.38
C SER A 256 -11.47 28.98 19.49
N LYS A 257 -10.88 29.96 20.20
CA LYS A 257 -11.59 30.75 21.24
C LYS A 257 -11.67 32.23 20.87
N PRO A 258 -12.80 32.90 21.14
CA PRO A 258 -13.02 34.28 20.75
C PRO A 258 -12.05 35.23 21.46
N ARG A 259 -11.49 36.17 20.69
CA ARG A 259 -10.55 37.21 21.14
C ARG A 259 -11.21 38.13 22.19
N ASN A 260 -10.75 38.04 23.43
CA ASN A 260 -10.96 39.08 24.46
C ASN A 260 -9.65 39.73 24.94
N ALA A 261 -8.53 39.53 24.24
CA ALA A 261 -7.26 40.19 24.54
C ALA A 261 -6.67 40.85 23.28
N PRO A 262 -6.24 42.12 23.35
CA PRO A 262 -5.58 42.80 22.23
C PRO A 262 -4.24 42.14 21.89
N ALA A 263 -3.84 42.20 20.62
CA ALA A 263 -2.56 41.67 20.13
C ALA A 263 -1.39 42.21 20.97
N ALA A 264 -0.56 41.31 21.52
CA ALA A 264 0.47 41.64 22.50
C ALA A 264 1.72 42.32 21.90
N TYR A 265 1.81 42.46 20.58
CA TYR A 265 2.93 43.09 19.90
C TYR A 265 2.47 44.28 19.07
N ARG A 266 2.30 45.43 19.72
CA ARG A 266 2.22 46.72 19.02
C ARG A 266 3.64 47.16 18.70
N GLY A 267 3.94 47.32 17.42
CA GLY A 267 5.07 48.12 16.97
C GLY A 267 4.95 49.52 17.56
N VAL A 268 6.08 50.06 18.00
CA VAL A 268 6.21 51.43 18.52
C VAL A 268 5.92 52.39 17.36
N GLY A 269 4.75 53.02 17.33
CA GLY A 269 4.40 53.99 16.27
C GLY A 269 2.98 54.57 16.27
N ASP A 270 1.95 53.83 16.69
CA ASP A 270 0.55 54.26 16.45
C ASP A 270 -0.20 54.65 17.74
N ASP A 271 0.19 55.76 18.34
CA ASP A 271 -0.39 56.27 19.60
C ASP A 271 -1.55 57.26 19.41
N GLN A 272 -2.15 57.41 18.21
CA GLN A 272 -3.12 58.51 17.99
C GLN A 272 -4.48 58.18 17.34
N LEU A 273 -4.83 56.92 17.05
CA LEU A 273 -6.13 56.62 16.44
C LEU A 273 -6.93 55.49 17.13
N ALA A 274 -7.01 55.52 18.47
CA ALA A 274 -7.90 54.64 19.23
C ALA A 274 -8.78 55.39 20.26
N LEU A 275 -9.12 56.65 19.98
CA LEU A 275 -10.16 57.36 20.72
C LEU A 275 -11.33 57.64 19.80
N ALA A 276 -12.50 57.18 20.26
CA ALA A 276 -13.83 57.26 19.64
C ALA A 276 -14.14 56.13 18.63
N LEU A 277 -14.77 55.07 19.12
CA LEU A 277 -16.14 54.69 18.73
C LEU A 277 -16.69 53.65 19.74
N PRO A 278 -17.97 53.73 20.13
CA PRO A 278 -18.56 52.83 21.12
C PRO A 278 -18.91 51.46 20.50
N ALA A 279 -18.78 50.42 21.32
CA ALA A 279 -19.11 49.04 20.96
C ALA A 279 -20.61 48.82 20.68
N PRO A 280 -20.99 48.00 19.68
CA PRO A 280 -22.32 47.41 19.63
C PRO A 280 -22.33 45.97 20.16
N SER A 281 -23.19 45.77 21.15
CA SER A 281 -24.04 44.61 21.43
C SER A 281 -23.55 43.19 21.07
N GLN A 282 -23.29 42.41 22.13
CA GLN A 282 -23.37 40.95 22.12
C GLN A 282 -24.77 40.47 21.68
N GLN A 283 -24.83 39.56 20.71
CA GLN A 283 -25.95 38.64 20.57
C GLN A 283 -25.48 37.28 20.02
N GLY A 284 -25.51 36.29 20.91
CA GLY A 284 -25.94 34.92 20.62
C GLY A 284 -25.05 34.03 19.74
N CYS A 285 -24.32 33.11 20.38
CA CYS A 285 -24.57 31.68 20.18
C CYS A 285 -24.08 30.89 21.40
N SER A 286 -25.07 30.42 22.16
CA SER A 286 -24.95 29.48 23.26
C SER A 286 -24.89 28.05 22.72
N ALA A 287 -24.21 27.19 23.50
CA ALA A 287 -24.22 25.73 23.49
C ALA A 287 -23.32 25.06 22.42
N GLN A 288 -22.58 24.00 22.70
CA GLN A 288 -22.75 22.98 23.75
C GLN A 288 -21.37 22.33 24.05
N LEU A 289 -21.07 22.13 25.34
CA LEU A 289 -20.00 21.25 25.80
C LEU A 289 -20.34 19.81 25.41
N HIS A 290 -19.38 19.07 24.87
CA HIS A 290 -19.23 17.65 25.16
C HIS A 290 -17.75 17.28 25.23
N GLU A 291 -17.42 16.51 26.27
CA GLU A 291 -16.08 16.21 26.75
C GLU A 291 -15.26 15.27 25.85
N ALA A 292 -13.96 15.58 25.83
CA ALA A 292 -12.78 14.70 25.91
C ALA A 292 -12.70 13.42 25.06
N GLY A 293 -11.75 13.44 24.12
CA GLY A 293 -11.02 12.27 23.65
C GLY A 293 -9.58 12.66 23.32
N ALA A 294 -8.63 12.24 24.16
CA ALA A 294 -7.22 12.54 24.04
C ALA A 294 -6.63 12.09 22.69
N GLY A 295 -5.87 12.98 22.05
CA GLY A 295 -5.18 12.72 20.80
C GLY A 295 -4.68 14.02 20.18
N SER A 296 -3.76 14.69 20.88
CA SER A 296 -3.09 15.90 20.39
C SER A 296 -2.27 15.57 19.14
N SER A 297 -2.89 15.63 17.98
CA SER A 297 -2.18 15.83 16.71
C SER A 297 -2.07 17.33 16.51
N LEU A 298 -0.91 17.88 16.86
CA LEU A 298 -0.51 19.20 16.38
C LEU A 298 -0.60 19.16 14.85
N PRO A 299 -1.27 20.12 14.19
CA PRO A 299 -1.23 20.21 12.74
C PRO A 299 0.23 20.38 12.32
N ALA A 300 0.70 19.58 11.36
CA ALA A 300 2.09 19.51 10.91
C ALA A 300 2.69 20.90 10.52
N ALA A 301 1.83 21.88 10.25
CA ALA A 301 2.21 23.27 10.04
C ALA A 301 2.93 23.92 11.24
N CYS A 302 2.63 23.52 12.48
CA CYS A 302 3.25 24.08 13.68
C CYS A 302 4.63 23.48 14.02
N LEU A 303 4.95 22.27 13.54
CA LEU A 303 6.22 21.60 13.87
C LEU A 303 7.40 22.11 13.04
N PHE A 304 7.16 22.58 11.81
CA PHE A 304 8.24 23.04 10.93
C PHE A 304 8.79 24.44 11.28
N LEU A 305 8.05 25.26 12.03
CA LEU A 305 8.47 26.61 12.41
C LEU A 305 9.23 26.67 13.74
N ALA A 306 9.26 25.57 14.51
CA ALA A 306 9.97 25.51 15.80
C ALA A 306 11.43 25.04 15.70
N ALA A 307 11.92 24.69 14.50
CA ALA A 307 13.25 24.12 14.29
C ALA A 307 14.19 24.98 13.42
N ALA A 308 13.87 26.26 13.20
CA ALA A 308 14.72 27.22 12.50
C ALA A 308 15.08 28.40 13.41
#